data_AF-H0EC37-F1
#
_entry.id   AF-H0EC37-F1
#
_cell.length_a   1.000
_cell.length_b   1.000
_cell.length_c   1.000
_cell.angle_alpha   90.00
_cell.angle_beta   90.00
_cell.angle_gamma   90.00
#
_symmetry.space_group_name_H-M   'P 1'
#
loop_
_entity.id
_entity.type
_entity.pdbx_description
1 polymer ?
#
loop_
_entity_poly.entity_id
_entity_poly.type
_entity_poly.pdbx_seq_one_letter_code
_entity_poly.pdbx_strand_id
1 'polypeptide(L)'
;MKAISGPRASRTPWLRALPGPDPRSSSRSTRTRGSPVAAARAPVSSREALSTSTSSNGGASRWARIAATARSTVAAPSRAEITTLTTGAAGTVEGSAGAGGTSSAAGTRGSLRDGRGVRTACAAAVARAARGPAPTTATIDVMAPVTTSLGDPHARRRAFEDAFLSPAAARTWPADRDAEEPDCPLRTPLQRDRDRIVHCKAFRRLKHKTQVFLAPEGDHYRTRLTHTLEVTGIGRTVARALELNEDLVEAISLGHDLGHAPFGHIGEEALDACLAPHGRHFRHWEHSVRLVTQLEDAPSAVREAGGRGLNLCADVVDGIAGHSGRAPMPRTLEGRIVRVVDRIAYLNHDIDDAIRAGVLTERDLPGGPIGVLGTTASRRIDRLVQDLVATSRQVGDIRQGDEAGAAMDELRSWMFEHVYLAPDARTEHRRVHELVRTLFEHHLEADRAADGDRAGEGAGALTLPLAGEDGGWDRYQVHAVPAADADPLERATDWVAGMTDRYALRAFGELVIPRAHAR
;
A
#
# COMPACT_ATOMS: atom_id res chain seq x y z
N MET A 1 -4.29 -35.80 -41.00
CA MET A 1 -3.31 -34.70 -41.20
C MET A 1 -3.21 -33.91 -39.90
N LYS A 2 -2.04 -33.36 -39.56
CA LYS A 2 -1.89 -32.43 -38.43
C LYS A 2 -2.12 -30.99 -38.90
N ALA A 3 -2.78 -30.18 -38.09
CA ALA A 3 -2.68 -28.72 -38.14
C ALA A 3 -2.48 -28.26 -36.68
N ILE A 4 -1.37 -27.59 -36.41
CA ILE A 4 -1.02 -27.10 -35.07
C ILE A 4 -1.20 -25.58 -35.09
N SER A 5 -2.22 -25.07 -34.41
CA SER A 5 -2.38 -23.64 -34.14
C SER A 5 -1.48 -23.22 -32.98
N GLY A 6 -0.53 -22.32 -33.24
CA GLY A 6 0.36 -21.78 -32.21
C GLY A 6 -0.35 -20.87 -31.20
N PRO A 7 0.33 -20.51 -30.09
CA PRO A 7 -0.23 -19.63 -29.07
C PRO A 7 -0.51 -18.24 -29.63
N ARG A 8 -1.65 -17.66 -29.26
CA ARG A 8 -1.96 -16.25 -29.54
C ARG A 8 -1.14 -15.36 -28.62
N ALA A 9 -0.53 -14.31 -29.17
CA ALA A 9 0.17 -13.31 -28.38
C ALA A 9 -0.80 -12.58 -27.42
N SER A 10 -0.33 -12.29 -26.21
CA SER A 10 -1.06 -11.52 -25.20
C SER A 10 -1.38 -10.11 -25.70
N ARG A 11 -2.60 -9.64 -25.42
CA ARG A 11 -3.05 -8.28 -25.75
C ARG A 11 -3.05 -7.40 -24.49
N THR A 12 -1.88 -7.01 -24.01
CA THR A 12 -1.74 -5.94 -23.01
C THR A 12 -1.62 -4.58 -23.73
N PRO A 13 -2.67 -3.73 -23.79
CA PRO A 13 -2.66 -2.53 -24.63
C PRO A 13 -1.72 -1.44 -24.10
N TRP A 14 -1.56 -1.39 -22.79
CA TRP A 14 -0.92 -0.31 -22.04
C TRP A 14 0.59 -0.13 -22.33
N LEU A 15 1.27 -1.17 -22.82
CA LEU A 15 2.72 -1.17 -23.10
C LEU A 15 3.12 -0.55 -24.46
N ARG A 16 2.18 0.01 -25.24
CA ARG A 16 2.46 0.54 -26.60
C ARG A 16 1.97 1.96 -26.89
N ALA A 17 1.51 2.71 -25.89
CA ALA A 17 0.87 4.02 -26.09
C ALA A 17 1.71 5.22 -25.57
N LEU A 18 2.97 5.34 -26.02
CA LEU A 18 3.80 6.52 -25.80
C LEU A 18 4.39 7.04 -27.14
N PRO A 19 4.10 8.28 -27.57
CA PRO A 19 4.72 8.86 -28.76
C PRO A 19 6.16 9.30 -28.46
N GLY A 20 7.11 8.86 -29.28
CA GLY A 20 8.49 9.36 -29.24
C GLY A 20 8.62 10.80 -29.75
N PRO A 21 9.70 11.52 -29.41
CA PRO A 21 9.90 12.90 -29.82
C PRO A 21 10.24 13.01 -31.31
N ASP A 22 9.43 13.73 -32.08
CA ASP A 22 9.67 14.01 -33.50
C ASP A 22 10.61 15.23 -33.70
N PRO A 23 11.80 15.05 -34.31
CA PRO A 23 12.76 16.13 -34.48
C PRO A 23 12.62 16.86 -35.82
N ARG A 24 12.19 18.13 -35.73
CA ARG A 24 12.25 19.21 -36.77
C ARG A 24 11.09 19.24 -37.76
N SER A 25 10.23 20.25 -37.60
CA SER A 25 9.93 21.14 -38.73
C SER A 25 9.92 22.60 -38.26
N SER A 26 10.39 23.51 -39.11
CA SER A 26 10.55 24.93 -38.77
C SER A 26 10.19 25.80 -39.96
N SER A 27 9.16 26.63 -39.87
CA SER A 27 8.89 27.66 -40.87
C SER A 27 8.21 28.92 -40.30
N ARG A 28 8.97 30.02 -40.42
CA ARG A 28 8.56 31.43 -40.58
C ARG A 28 7.14 31.86 -40.15
N SER A 29 7.11 32.80 -39.20
CA SER A 29 6.32 34.03 -39.37
C SER A 29 7.26 35.25 -39.38
N THR A 30 6.80 36.40 -39.87
CA THR A 30 7.65 37.50 -40.36
C THR A 30 7.92 38.63 -39.35
N ARG A 31 9.10 39.26 -39.51
CA ARG A 31 9.44 40.53 -38.84
C ARG A 31 8.64 41.70 -39.41
N THR A 32 8.14 42.57 -38.54
CA THR A 32 8.10 44.03 -38.78
C THR A 32 8.95 44.74 -37.71
N ARG A 33 9.20 46.05 -37.89
CA ARG A 33 10.30 46.77 -37.21
C ARG A 33 9.82 47.72 -36.11
N GLY A 34 10.57 47.79 -35.02
CA GLY A 34 10.56 48.85 -34.00
C GLY A 34 11.93 48.87 -33.31
N SER A 35 12.48 50.06 -33.04
CA SER A 35 13.87 50.26 -32.57
C SER A 35 13.96 51.56 -31.72
N PRO A 36 15.08 51.92 -31.05
CA PRO A 36 15.20 51.63 -29.62
C PRO A 36 15.67 52.81 -28.75
N VAL A 37 15.58 52.63 -27.43
CA VAL A 37 16.25 53.43 -26.38
C VAL A 37 16.67 52.40 -25.31
N ALA A 38 17.95 52.08 -25.04
CA ALA A 38 19.03 52.89 -24.44
C ALA A 38 18.72 53.37 -23.00
N ALA A 39 19.66 53.44 -22.04
CA ALA A 39 20.92 52.72 -21.82
C ALA A 39 21.41 53.04 -20.37
N ALA A 40 21.97 52.07 -19.63
CA ALA A 40 22.82 52.32 -18.45
C ALA A 40 23.58 51.06 -18.01
N ARG A 41 24.72 51.24 -17.34
CA ARG A 41 25.59 50.17 -16.81
C ARG A 41 26.35 50.70 -15.58
N ALA A 42 26.58 49.83 -14.59
CA ALA A 42 27.68 49.96 -13.60
C ALA A 42 27.56 51.16 -12.61
N PRO A 43 28.39 51.27 -11.53
CA PRO A 43 29.58 50.47 -11.20
C PRO A 43 29.62 49.82 -9.81
N VAL A 44 30.79 49.24 -9.50
CA VAL A 44 31.12 48.47 -8.28
C VAL A 44 32.00 49.31 -7.34
N SER A 45 31.67 49.31 -6.04
CA SER A 45 32.51 49.76 -4.92
C SER A 45 31.86 49.26 -3.61
N SER A 46 32.55 48.81 -2.56
CA SER A 46 33.95 48.38 -2.39
C SER A 46 34.07 47.56 -1.07
N ARG A 47 35.29 47.40 -0.52
CA ARG A 47 35.58 46.87 0.82
C ARG A 47 35.47 47.94 1.91
N GLU A 48 34.99 47.55 3.08
CA GLU A 48 35.64 47.91 4.35
C GLU A 48 35.52 46.73 5.34
N ALA A 49 36.32 46.72 6.41
CA ALA A 49 36.40 45.60 7.34
C ALA A 49 36.53 46.07 8.79
N LEU A 50 35.75 45.47 9.69
CA LEU A 50 35.83 45.65 11.14
C LEU A 50 35.73 44.29 11.84
N SER A 51 36.40 44.17 12.98
CA SER A 51 36.73 42.87 13.59
C SER A 51 35.88 42.53 14.82
N THR A 52 35.87 41.23 15.14
CA THR A 52 35.74 40.70 16.51
C THR A 52 34.55 41.14 17.37
N SER A 53 33.57 40.25 17.49
CA SER A 53 33.20 39.72 18.83
C SER A 53 32.77 38.26 18.72
N THR A 54 33.36 37.38 19.52
CA THR A 54 32.98 35.98 19.61
C THR A 54 31.78 35.80 20.54
N SER A 55 30.65 35.35 20.00
CA SER A 55 29.50 34.89 20.78
C SER A 55 29.02 33.53 20.27
N SER A 56 29.56 32.48 20.87
CA SER A 56 29.21 31.09 20.56
C SER A 56 27.89 30.72 21.24
N ASN A 57 26.76 31.06 20.61
CA ASN A 57 25.45 30.66 21.11
C ASN A 57 24.92 29.46 20.29
N GLY A 58 25.24 28.26 20.76
CA GLY A 58 24.95 26.98 20.09
C GLY A 58 23.46 26.60 20.14
N GLY A 59 22.63 27.27 19.35
CA GLY A 59 21.23 26.90 19.17
C GLY A 59 21.11 25.56 18.42
N ALA A 60 20.92 24.46 19.16
CA ALA A 60 20.52 23.18 18.58
C ALA A 60 19.23 23.34 17.76
N SER A 61 19.15 22.72 16.57
CA SER A 61 17.95 22.83 15.72
C SER A 61 16.70 22.32 16.45
N ARG A 62 15.50 22.72 15.98
CA ARG A 62 14.24 22.28 16.59
C ARG A 62 14.18 20.75 16.69
N TRP A 63 14.70 20.07 15.68
CA TRP A 63 14.79 18.61 15.55
C TRP A 63 15.92 17.99 16.39
N ALA A 64 17.09 18.64 16.50
CA ALA A 64 18.21 18.15 17.29
C ALA A 64 17.88 17.95 18.80
N ARG A 65 16.85 18.64 19.31
CA ARG A 65 16.34 18.41 20.68
C ARG A 65 15.60 17.08 20.85
N ILE A 66 15.04 16.49 19.78
CA ILE A 66 14.42 15.16 19.80
C ILE A 66 15.53 14.11 20.02
N ALA A 67 16.60 14.18 19.22
CA ALA A 67 17.76 13.27 19.32
C ALA A 67 18.59 13.42 20.62
N ALA A 68 18.42 14.52 21.37
CA ALA A 68 19.12 14.73 22.64
C ALA A 68 18.55 13.88 23.78
N THR A 69 17.23 13.74 23.84
CA THR A 69 16.52 12.97 24.90
C THR A 69 16.71 11.45 24.73
N ALA A 70 16.93 10.98 23.51
CA ALA A 70 17.01 9.56 23.15
C ALA A 70 18.26 8.81 23.69
N ARG A 71 19.19 9.47 24.41
CA ARG A 71 20.43 8.84 24.91
C ARG A 71 20.36 8.29 26.35
N SER A 72 19.18 8.25 26.99
CA SER A 72 19.07 8.00 28.43
C SER A 72 18.13 6.86 28.90
N THR A 73 17.86 5.83 28.08
CA THR A 73 17.43 4.51 28.60
C THR A 73 17.72 3.38 27.60
N VAL A 74 18.81 2.64 27.80
CA VAL A 74 19.00 1.30 27.23
C VAL A 74 19.30 0.33 28.37
N ALA A 75 18.25 -0.31 28.87
CA ALA A 75 18.33 -1.41 29.82
C ALA A 75 17.34 -2.48 29.35
N ALA A 76 17.83 -3.63 28.91
CA ALA A 76 16.98 -4.70 28.40
C ALA A 76 16.24 -5.40 29.55
N PRO A 77 14.91 -5.62 29.46
CA PRO A 77 14.19 -6.40 30.45
C PRO A 77 14.60 -7.88 30.35
N SER A 78 15.11 -8.43 31.44
CA SER A 78 15.31 -9.88 31.58
C SER A 78 13.97 -10.62 31.68
N ARG A 79 13.97 -11.92 31.37
CA ARG A 79 12.79 -12.78 31.55
C ARG A 79 12.35 -12.78 33.02
N ALA A 80 11.11 -12.34 33.27
CA ALA A 80 10.39 -12.54 34.52
C ALA A 80 9.16 -13.42 34.26
N GLU A 81 8.78 -14.21 35.25
CA GLU A 81 7.78 -15.28 35.12
C GLU A 81 6.35 -14.75 35.28
N ILE A 82 5.40 -15.26 34.47
CA ILE A 82 3.98 -14.92 34.60
C ILE A 82 3.37 -15.76 35.72
N THR A 83 3.45 -15.25 36.95
CA THR A 83 2.78 -15.84 38.11
C THR A 83 1.30 -15.43 38.12
N THR A 84 0.40 -16.43 38.07
CA THR A 84 -1.04 -16.21 38.18
C THR A 84 -1.44 -15.87 39.62
N LEU A 85 -2.03 -14.68 39.82
CA LEU A 85 -2.64 -14.28 41.09
C LEU A 85 -4.16 -14.23 40.99
N THR A 86 -4.81 -15.31 41.42
CA THR A 86 -6.24 -15.33 41.75
C THR A 86 -6.44 -15.13 43.24
N THR A 87 -6.93 -13.96 43.64
CA THR A 87 -7.59 -13.74 44.93
C THR A 87 -8.85 -12.91 44.71
N GLY A 88 -9.86 -13.10 45.55
CA GLY A 88 -11.12 -12.39 45.42
C GLY A 88 -11.91 -12.37 46.73
N ALA A 89 -12.67 -11.30 46.89
CA ALA A 89 -13.71 -11.09 47.90
C ALA A 89 -14.57 -9.91 47.40
N ALA A 90 -15.84 -9.73 47.73
CA ALA A 90 -16.97 -10.56 48.17
C ALA A 90 -18.05 -9.53 48.55
N GLY A 91 -19.30 -9.72 48.11
CA GLY A 91 -20.41 -8.78 48.32
C GLY A 91 -21.28 -8.69 47.05
N THR A 92 -22.44 -9.33 46.89
CA THR A 92 -23.69 -9.40 47.72
C THR A 92 -24.32 -8.01 47.88
N VAL A 93 -25.60 -7.73 47.56
CA VAL A 93 -26.84 -8.54 47.37
C VAL A 93 -27.67 -7.87 46.23
N GLU A 94 -28.56 -8.47 45.41
CA GLU A 94 -29.13 -9.85 45.34
C GLU A 94 -28.58 -10.60 44.08
N GLY A 95 -29.25 -11.13 43.04
CA GLY A 95 -30.67 -11.29 42.61
C GLY A 95 -31.04 -10.53 41.33
N SER A 96 -32.09 -10.87 40.56
CA SER A 96 -32.93 -12.10 40.45
C SER A 96 -33.82 -11.91 39.18
N ALA A 97 -34.39 -12.89 38.45
CA ALA A 97 -34.35 -14.36 38.36
C ALA A 97 -34.77 -14.75 36.90
N GLY A 98 -34.78 -15.99 36.40
CA GLY A 98 -34.45 -17.31 36.96
C GLY A 98 -34.73 -18.45 35.95
N ALA A 99 -34.46 -19.71 36.35
CA ALA A 99 -34.64 -20.97 35.60
C ALA A 99 -33.87 -21.13 34.26
N GLY A 100 -33.34 -22.31 33.91
CA GLY A 100 -33.21 -23.57 34.67
C GLY A 100 -32.89 -24.75 33.74
N GLY A 101 -31.93 -25.60 34.09
CA GLY A 101 -31.57 -26.78 33.28
C GLY A 101 -30.19 -27.35 33.62
N THR A 102 -30.14 -28.42 34.42
CA THR A 102 -28.91 -28.98 35.00
C THR A 102 -28.49 -30.29 34.35
N SER A 103 -27.18 -30.50 34.18
CA SER A 103 -26.56 -31.81 34.35
C SER A 103 -25.17 -31.66 34.99
N SER A 104 -24.80 -32.59 35.87
CA SER A 104 -23.60 -32.48 36.72
C SER A 104 -22.63 -33.62 36.45
N ALA A 105 -21.33 -33.34 36.56
CA ALA A 105 -20.29 -34.35 36.76
C ALA A 105 -19.36 -33.89 37.89
N ALA A 106 -19.16 -34.76 38.90
CA ALA A 106 -18.37 -34.43 40.09
C ALA A 106 -16.87 -34.59 39.81
N GLY A 107 -16.06 -33.71 40.39
CA GLY A 107 -14.60 -33.78 40.30
C GLY A 107 -13.98 -34.60 41.43
N THR A 108 -13.08 -35.52 41.10
CA THR A 108 -12.17 -36.19 42.05
C THR A 108 -10.72 -35.80 41.75
N ARG A 109 -9.98 -35.36 42.78
CA ARG A 109 -8.57 -34.98 42.65
C ARG A 109 -7.70 -36.24 42.64
N GLY A 110 -6.94 -36.46 41.56
CA GLY A 110 -5.92 -37.51 41.46
C GLY A 110 -4.51 -36.92 41.48
N SER A 111 -3.64 -37.42 42.35
CA SER A 111 -2.23 -36.99 42.42
C SER A 111 -1.40 -37.67 41.33
N LEU A 112 -0.62 -36.88 40.58
CA LEU A 112 0.36 -37.40 39.63
C LEU A 112 1.71 -37.63 40.34
N ARG A 113 2.14 -38.89 40.41
CA ARG A 113 3.53 -39.27 40.72
C ARG A 113 4.04 -40.29 39.71
N ASP A 114 5.31 -40.11 39.36
CA ASP A 114 6.29 -41.04 38.78
C ASP A 114 5.88 -41.99 37.64
N GLY A 115 6.56 -41.83 36.51
CA GLY A 115 6.35 -42.63 35.31
C GLY A 115 7.13 -43.96 35.28
N ARG A 116 6.40 -45.05 35.03
CA ARG A 116 6.82 -46.21 34.22
C ARG A 116 5.63 -47.17 34.00
N GLY A 117 5.11 -47.26 32.76
CA GLY A 117 4.03 -48.23 32.44
C GLY A 117 3.32 -48.08 31.09
N VAL A 118 3.25 -46.88 30.50
CA VAL A 118 2.38 -46.62 29.33
C VAL A 118 3.06 -46.94 27.99
N ARG A 119 3.40 -48.21 27.73
CA ARG A 119 3.77 -48.69 26.38
C ARG A 119 3.18 -50.04 25.94
N THR A 120 2.48 -50.77 26.82
CA THR A 120 1.91 -52.10 26.51
C THR A 120 0.38 -52.13 26.37
N ALA A 121 -0.33 -51.02 26.61
CA ALA A 121 -1.80 -50.98 26.58
C ALA A 121 -2.40 -50.76 25.18
N CYS A 122 -1.81 -49.92 24.34
CA CYS A 122 -2.41 -49.53 23.05
C CYS A 122 -2.45 -50.68 22.02
N ALA A 123 -1.52 -51.64 22.08
CA ALA A 123 -1.44 -52.73 21.10
C ALA A 123 -2.65 -53.67 21.13
N ALA A 124 -3.26 -53.88 22.31
CA ALA A 124 -4.40 -54.80 22.46
C ALA A 124 -5.74 -54.19 22.00
N ALA A 125 -5.89 -52.86 22.04
CA ALA A 125 -7.14 -52.20 21.66
C ALA A 125 -7.39 -52.23 20.15
N VAL A 126 -6.35 -52.03 19.34
CA VAL A 126 -6.44 -51.97 17.86
C VAL A 126 -6.87 -53.32 17.28
N ALA A 127 -6.40 -54.43 17.84
CA ALA A 127 -6.66 -55.78 17.31
C ALA A 127 -8.12 -56.25 17.45
N ARG A 128 -8.96 -55.60 18.28
CA ARG A 128 -10.34 -56.03 18.54
C ARG A 128 -11.43 -55.23 17.81
N ALA A 129 -11.07 -54.12 17.16
CA ALA A 129 -12.00 -53.31 16.36
C ALA A 129 -12.26 -53.86 14.94
N ALA A 130 -11.41 -54.76 14.45
CA ALA A 130 -11.37 -55.20 13.04
C ALA A 130 -12.46 -56.22 12.62
N ARG A 131 -13.64 -56.22 13.26
CA ARG A 131 -14.78 -57.12 12.93
C ARG A 131 -16.17 -56.46 13.08
N GLY A 132 -16.27 -55.16 12.81
CA GLY A 132 -17.57 -54.54 12.53
C GLY A 132 -18.12 -54.96 11.16
N PRO A 133 -19.43 -54.81 10.89
CA PRO A 133 -19.95 -54.92 9.52
C PRO A 133 -19.30 -53.85 8.63
N ALA A 134 -19.17 -54.15 7.33
CA ALA A 134 -18.54 -53.23 6.39
C ALA A 134 -19.29 -51.87 6.39
N PRO A 135 -18.57 -50.74 6.34
CA PRO A 135 -19.22 -49.44 6.25
C PRO A 135 -20.00 -49.37 4.95
N THR A 136 -21.33 -49.21 5.05
CA THR A 136 -22.14 -48.83 3.89
C THR A 136 -21.60 -47.52 3.36
N THR A 137 -21.24 -47.51 2.07
CA THR A 137 -20.76 -46.31 1.38
C THR A 137 -21.90 -45.32 1.19
N ALA A 138 -22.27 -44.65 2.28
CA ALA A 138 -23.07 -43.44 2.22
C ALA A 138 -22.25 -42.41 1.43
N THR A 139 -22.55 -42.29 0.14
CA THR A 139 -22.22 -41.09 -0.62
C THR A 139 -22.72 -39.91 0.18
N ILE A 140 -21.79 -39.12 0.72
CA ILE A 140 -22.12 -37.78 1.21
C ILE A 140 -22.59 -37.03 -0.02
N ASP A 141 -23.91 -36.91 -0.16
CA ASP A 141 -24.51 -36.10 -1.21
C ASP A 141 -23.92 -34.69 -1.09
N VAL A 142 -23.29 -34.22 -2.16
CA VAL A 142 -22.49 -32.99 -2.13
C VAL A 142 -23.48 -31.85 -2.04
N MET A 143 -23.75 -31.41 -0.80
CA MET A 143 -24.96 -30.71 -0.41
C MET A 143 -25.44 -29.73 -1.47
N ALA A 144 -26.63 -30.02 -2.04
CA ALA A 144 -27.32 -29.11 -2.93
C ALA A 144 -27.27 -27.69 -2.32
N PRO A 145 -26.75 -26.69 -3.05
CA PRO A 145 -26.19 -25.50 -2.42
C PRO A 145 -27.28 -24.73 -1.69
N VAL A 146 -26.95 -24.28 -0.47
CA VAL A 146 -27.85 -23.55 0.46
C VAL A 146 -28.39 -22.24 -0.14
N THR A 147 -27.88 -21.84 -1.31
CA THR A 147 -28.32 -20.69 -2.11
C THR A 147 -29.74 -20.77 -2.65
N THR A 148 -30.39 -21.94 -2.73
CA THR A 148 -31.80 -22.04 -3.17
C THR A 148 -32.76 -21.21 -2.31
N SER A 149 -32.44 -20.98 -1.03
CA SER A 149 -33.22 -20.09 -0.15
C SER A 149 -32.98 -18.59 -0.37
N LEU A 150 -31.96 -18.21 -1.15
CA LEU A 150 -31.51 -16.82 -1.33
C LEU A 150 -31.84 -16.24 -2.72
N GLY A 151 -32.40 -17.05 -3.63
CA GLY A 151 -32.58 -16.68 -5.04
C GLY A 151 -31.26 -16.37 -5.75
N ASP A 152 -31.30 -15.71 -6.90
CA ASP A 152 -30.09 -15.19 -7.55
C ASP A 152 -29.66 -13.85 -6.90
N PRO A 153 -28.51 -13.79 -6.19
CA PRO A 153 -27.98 -12.55 -5.65
C PRO A 153 -27.50 -11.58 -6.74
N HIS A 154 -27.05 -12.09 -7.91
CA HIS A 154 -26.53 -11.27 -9.00
C HIS A 154 -27.67 -10.60 -9.77
N ALA A 155 -28.80 -11.28 -10.00
CA ALA A 155 -30.01 -10.64 -10.53
C ALA A 155 -30.52 -9.53 -9.61
N ARG A 156 -30.55 -9.77 -8.29
CA ARG A 156 -30.91 -8.72 -7.31
C ARG A 156 -29.94 -7.54 -7.34
N ARG A 157 -28.63 -7.79 -7.52
CA ARG A 157 -27.64 -6.71 -7.64
C ARG A 157 -27.78 -5.93 -8.95
N ARG A 158 -27.98 -6.60 -10.10
CA ARG A 158 -28.25 -5.92 -11.39
C ARG A 158 -29.50 -5.05 -11.31
N ALA A 159 -30.61 -5.59 -10.80
CA ALA A 159 -31.84 -4.82 -10.60
C ALA A 159 -31.68 -3.62 -9.64
N PHE A 160 -30.80 -3.72 -8.63
CA PHE A 160 -30.43 -2.56 -7.80
C PHE A 160 -29.62 -1.53 -8.59
N GLU A 161 -28.61 -1.95 -9.36
CA GLU A 161 -27.81 -1.02 -10.18
C GLU A 161 -28.66 -0.30 -11.23
N ASP A 162 -29.57 -1.01 -11.89
CA ASP A 162 -30.45 -0.47 -12.93
C ASP A 162 -31.52 0.49 -12.37
N ALA A 163 -31.88 0.36 -11.08
CA ALA A 163 -32.86 1.20 -10.41
C ALA A 163 -32.26 2.39 -9.63
N PHE A 164 -31.02 2.27 -9.13
CA PHE A 164 -30.44 3.22 -8.17
C PHE A 164 -29.05 3.77 -8.52
N LEU A 165 -28.33 3.24 -9.51
CA LEU A 165 -27.08 3.85 -9.97
C LEU A 165 -27.32 4.76 -11.18
N SER A 166 -26.63 5.90 -11.16
CA SER A 166 -26.55 6.88 -12.24
C SER A 166 -26.26 6.22 -13.60
N PRO A 167 -26.82 6.72 -14.72
CA PRO A 167 -26.46 6.27 -16.07
C PRO A 167 -24.96 6.39 -16.39
N ALA A 168 -24.22 7.25 -15.66
CA ALA A 168 -22.77 7.42 -15.80
C ALA A 168 -21.94 6.52 -14.84
N ALA A 169 -22.58 5.73 -13.97
CA ALA A 169 -21.91 4.79 -13.08
C ALA A 169 -21.38 3.57 -13.83
N ALA A 170 -20.18 3.12 -13.46
CA ALA A 170 -19.61 1.88 -13.96
C ALA A 170 -20.45 0.67 -13.50
N ARG A 171 -20.84 -0.20 -14.43
CA ARG A 171 -21.68 -1.37 -14.14
C ARG A 171 -20.82 -2.55 -13.68
N THR A 172 -21.33 -3.34 -12.75
CA THR A 172 -20.57 -4.45 -12.14
C THR A 172 -20.39 -5.67 -13.07
N TRP A 173 -21.13 -5.72 -14.18
CA TRP A 173 -20.99 -6.70 -15.26
C TRP A 173 -21.03 -5.99 -16.62
N PRO A 174 -20.37 -6.53 -17.67
CA PRO A 174 -19.58 -7.78 -17.69
C PRO A 174 -18.26 -7.67 -16.90
N ALA A 175 -17.76 -8.82 -16.44
CA ALA A 175 -16.53 -8.91 -15.66
C ALA A 175 -15.28 -8.89 -16.57
N ASP A 176 -14.99 -7.76 -17.20
CA ASP A 176 -13.84 -7.61 -18.12
C ASP A 176 -12.50 -7.82 -17.38
N ARG A 177 -11.73 -8.85 -17.78
CA ARG A 177 -10.54 -9.39 -17.08
C ARG A 177 -9.57 -10.04 -18.09
N ASP A 178 -8.27 -10.02 -17.80
CA ASP A 178 -7.24 -10.64 -18.64
C ASP A 178 -7.39 -12.17 -18.77
N ALA A 179 -7.85 -12.84 -17.71
CA ALA A 179 -8.20 -14.26 -17.74
C ALA A 179 -9.68 -14.47 -17.36
N GLU A 180 -10.43 -15.12 -18.25
CA GLU A 180 -11.83 -15.50 -17.99
C GLU A 180 -11.91 -16.45 -16.80
N GLU A 181 -12.84 -16.16 -15.89
CA GLU A 181 -13.15 -17.02 -14.74
C GLU A 181 -14.66 -17.02 -14.47
N PRO A 182 -15.26 -18.13 -14.02
CA PRO A 182 -16.69 -18.17 -13.71
C PRO A 182 -17.01 -17.25 -12.53
N ASP A 183 -18.22 -16.68 -12.55
CA ASP A 183 -18.75 -15.83 -11.48
C ASP A 183 -18.79 -16.58 -10.13
N CYS A 184 -18.52 -15.87 -9.03
CA CYS A 184 -18.59 -16.47 -7.69
C CYS A 184 -20.07 -16.56 -7.29
N PRO A 185 -20.60 -17.69 -6.76
CA PRO A 185 -22.05 -17.86 -6.52
C PRO A 185 -22.73 -16.90 -5.51
N LEU A 186 -22.03 -15.88 -5.01
CA LEU A 186 -22.49 -14.95 -3.97
C LEU A 186 -21.89 -13.53 -4.10
N ARG A 187 -20.61 -13.42 -4.50
CA ARG A 187 -19.87 -12.15 -4.55
C ARG A 187 -19.79 -11.64 -5.98
N THR A 188 -20.02 -10.34 -6.14
CA THR A 188 -19.86 -9.66 -7.43
C THR A 188 -18.38 -9.67 -7.90
N PRO A 189 -18.11 -9.48 -9.21
CA PRO A 189 -16.76 -9.29 -9.74
C PRO A 189 -15.93 -8.26 -8.94
N LEU A 190 -16.48 -7.07 -8.68
CA LEU A 190 -15.79 -6.00 -7.96
C LEU A 190 -15.52 -6.35 -6.49
N GLN A 191 -16.43 -7.08 -5.85
CA GLN A 191 -16.21 -7.59 -4.49
C GLN A 191 -15.12 -8.66 -4.43
N ARG A 192 -14.98 -9.50 -5.47
CA ARG A 192 -13.83 -10.42 -5.58
C ARG A 192 -12.52 -9.65 -5.71
N ASP A 193 -12.50 -8.53 -6.42
CA ASP A 193 -11.30 -7.73 -6.64
C ASP A 193 -10.83 -7.05 -5.36
N ARG A 194 -11.76 -6.40 -4.65
CA ARG A 194 -11.54 -5.94 -3.28
C ARG A 194 -10.94 -7.02 -2.40
N ASP A 195 -11.59 -8.20 -2.35
CA ASP A 195 -11.16 -9.29 -1.47
C ASP A 195 -9.77 -9.80 -1.86
N ARG A 196 -9.43 -9.87 -3.16
CA ARG A 196 -8.09 -10.24 -3.65
C ARG A 196 -7.04 -9.21 -3.26
N ILE A 197 -7.34 -7.92 -3.37
CA ILE A 197 -6.45 -6.83 -2.93
C ILE A 197 -6.19 -6.93 -1.43
N VAL A 198 -7.24 -7.00 -0.60
CA VAL A 198 -7.12 -7.09 0.87
C VAL A 198 -6.36 -8.34 1.31
N HIS A 199 -6.47 -9.44 0.56
CA HIS A 199 -5.73 -10.68 0.83
C HIS A 199 -4.36 -10.80 0.13
N CYS A 200 -3.89 -9.80 -0.64
CA CYS A 200 -2.58 -9.83 -1.28
C CYS A 200 -1.42 -9.50 -0.31
N LYS A 201 -0.18 -9.77 -0.72
CA LYS A 201 1.01 -9.57 0.14
C LYS A 201 1.36 -8.09 0.25
N ALA A 202 1.32 -7.34 -0.85
CA ALA A 202 1.57 -5.90 -0.88
C ALA A 202 0.61 -5.11 0.05
N PHE A 203 -0.69 -5.43 0.06
CA PHE A 203 -1.66 -4.77 0.94
C PHE A 203 -1.32 -4.95 2.43
N ARG A 204 -0.90 -6.15 2.84
CA ARG A 204 -0.40 -6.39 4.21
C ARG A 204 0.86 -5.59 4.53
N ARG A 205 1.72 -5.33 3.55
CA ARG A 205 2.95 -4.52 3.72
C ARG A 205 2.65 -3.03 3.92
N LEU A 206 1.50 -2.51 3.52
CA LEU A 206 1.10 -1.11 3.74
C LEU A 206 1.02 -0.75 5.24
N LYS A 207 0.83 -1.73 6.14
CA LYS A 207 0.93 -1.57 7.61
C LYS A 207 2.34 -1.16 8.06
N HIS A 208 3.36 -1.44 7.26
CA HIS A 208 4.77 -1.28 7.58
C HIS A 208 5.52 -0.42 6.54
N LYS A 209 4.79 0.43 5.83
CA LYS A 209 5.29 1.53 5.01
C LYS A 209 4.78 2.85 5.57
N THR A 210 5.67 3.81 5.84
CA THR A 210 5.29 5.17 6.21
C THR A 210 4.74 5.93 5.00
N GLN A 211 3.96 6.96 5.30
CA GLN A 211 3.37 7.84 4.30
C GLN A 211 4.31 9.00 3.98
N VAL A 212 4.66 9.80 5.00
CA VAL A 212 5.50 11.01 4.93
C VAL A 212 6.67 10.95 5.91
N PHE A 213 6.39 10.76 7.20
CA PHE A 213 7.41 10.84 8.24
C PHE A 213 8.27 9.58 8.29
N LEU A 214 9.59 9.75 8.32
CA LEU A 214 10.56 8.67 8.33
C LEU A 214 10.66 8.03 9.72
N ALA A 215 10.14 6.80 9.84
CA ALA A 215 10.19 5.95 11.04
C ALA A 215 10.04 6.70 12.39
N PRO A 216 9.04 7.58 12.56
CA PRO A 216 8.91 8.40 13.76
C PRO A 216 8.57 7.54 14.98
N GLU A 217 9.17 7.86 16.13
CA GLU A 217 8.98 7.12 17.38
C GLU A 217 7.57 7.38 17.95
N GLY A 218 6.62 6.49 17.66
CA GLY A 218 5.29 6.48 18.28
C GLY A 218 4.25 5.60 17.55
N ASP A 219 3.42 4.89 18.30
CA ASP A 219 2.42 3.93 17.77
C ASP A 219 1.20 4.57 17.06
N HIS A 220 1.22 5.88 16.82
CA HIS A 220 0.07 6.68 16.38
C HIS A 220 0.32 7.55 15.13
N TYR A 221 1.51 7.46 14.53
CA TYR A 221 1.75 8.02 13.19
C TYR A 221 1.07 7.14 12.13
N ARG A 222 0.59 7.76 11.05
CA ARG A 222 -0.15 7.03 10.04
C ARG A 222 0.76 6.27 9.08
N THR A 223 0.28 5.06 8.78
CA THR A 223 0.83 4.13 7.79
C THR A 223 0.06 4.25 6.47
N ARG A 224 0.62 3.73 5.39
CA ARG A 224 -0.09 3.64 4.11
C ARG A 224 -1.38 2.83 4.19
N LEU A 225 -1.46 1.83 5.08
CA LEU A 225 -2.72 1.12 5.32
C LEU A 225 -3.81 2.04 5.92
N THR A 226 -3.46 2.92 6.86
CA THR A 226 -4.42 3.89 7.43
C THR A 226 -4.82 4.98 6.44
N HIS A 227 -3.92 5.41 5.55
CA HIS A 227 -4.27 6.28 4.40
C HIS A 227 -5.30 5.60 3.49
N THR A 228 -4.97 4.39 3.04
CA THR A 228 -5.79 3.56 2.15
C THR A 228 -7.22 3.36 2.70
N LEU A 229 -7.36 3.15 4.01
CA LEU A 229 -8.67 3.01 4.67
C LEU A 229 -9.47 4.32 4.74
N GLU A 230 -8.82 5.47 4.95
CA GLU A 230 -9.50 6.78 4.94
C GLU A 230 -9.94 7.17 3.51
N VAL A 231 -9.06 6.99 2.51
CA VAL A 231 -9.38 7.14 1.08
C VAL A 231 -10.55 6.24 0.66
N THR A 232 -10.60 5.01 1.19
CA THR A 232 -11.73 4.09 0.97
C THR A 232 -13.04 4.62 1.60
N GLY A 233 -13.00 5.07 2.86
CA GLY A 233 -14.17 5.60 3.57
C GLY A 233 -14.77 6.86 2.93
N ILE A 234 -13.92 7.85 2.64
CA ILE A 234 -14.31 9.08 1.97
C ILE A 234 -14.78 8.78 0.53
N GLY A 235 -14.05 7.93 -0.21
CA GLY A 235 -14.38 7.56 -1.59
C GLY A 235 -15.76 6.93 -1.71
N ARG A 236 -16.09 5.96 -0.85
CA ARG A 236 -17.43 5.35 -0.79
C ARG A 236 -18.52 6.35 -0.44
N THR A 237 -18.22 7.32 0.42
CA THR A 237 -19.17 8.39 0.81
C THR A 237 -19.50 9.30 -0.39
N VAL A 238 -18.48 9.72 -1.14
CA VAL A 238 -18.66 10.50 -2.39
C VAL A 238 -19.41 9.67 -3.43
N ALA A 239 -19.05 8.40 -3.62
CA ALA A 239 -19.70 7.51 -4.58
C ALA A 239 -21.19 7.34 -4.30
N ARG A 240 -21.56 7.06 -3.04
CA ARG A 240 -22.96 6.92 -2.61
C ARG A 240 -23.77 8.21 -2.82
N ALA A 241 -23.18 9.38 -2.53
CA ALA A 241 -23.85 10.67 -2.68
C ALA A 241 -24.02 11.12 -4.15
N LEU A 242 -23.26 10.52 -5.07
CA LEU A 242 -23.34 10.74 -6.52
C LEU A 242 -24.03 9.59 -7.28
N GLU A 243 -24.59 8.61 -6.58
CA GLU A 243 -25.26 7.44 -7.17
C GLU A 243 -24.32 6.61 -8.09
N LEU A 244 -23.04 6.47 -7.69
CA LEU A 244 -21.97 5.76 -8.40
C LEU A 244 -21.57 4.44 -7.70
N ASN A 245 -20.78 3.59 -8.38
CA ASN A 245 -20.52 2.21 -7.92
C ASN A 245 -19.52 2.14 -6.75
N GLU A 246 -20.04 2.01 -5.53
CA GLU A 246 -19.25 1.88 -4.30
C GLU A 246 -18.25 0.73 -4.30
N ASP A 247 -18.57 -0.44 -4.87
CA ASP A 247 -17.66 -1.59 -4.86
C ASP A 247 -16.46 -1.38 -5.81
N LEU A 248 -16.64 -0.61 -6.89
CA LEU A 248 -15.53 -0.20 -7.76
C LEU A 248 -14.64 0.83 -7.06
N VAL A 249 -15.23 1.85 -6.43
CA VAL A 249 -14.46 2.84 -5.66
C VAL A 249 -13.72 2.17 -4.49
N GLU A 250 -14.36 1.24 -3.78
CA GLU A 250 -13.70 0.46 -2.73
C GLU A 250 -12.52 -0.36 -3.27
N ALA A 251 -12.69 -1.10 -4.37
CA ALA A 251 -11.60 -1.87 -4.97
C ALA A 251 -10.43 -1.00 -5.45
N ILE A 252 -10.70 0.13 -6.11
CA ILE A 252 -9.65 1.07 -6.54
C ILE A 252 -8.97 1.70 -5.33
N SER A 253 -9.73 2.22 -4.36
CA SER A 253 -9.19 2.86 -3.16
C SER A 253 -8.33 1.91 -2.32
N LEU A 254 -8.61 0.61 -2.30
CA LEU A 254 -7.76 -0.38 -1.61
C LEU A 254 -6.51 -0.77 -2.41
N GLY A 255 -6.53 -0.60 -3.73
CA GLY A 255 -5.45 -1.02 -4.64
C GLY A 255 -4.48 0.08 -5.06
N HIS A 256 -4.82 1.37 -4.89
CA HIS A 256 -4.03 2.48 -5.42
C HIS A 256 -2.58 2.51 -4.89
N ASP A 257 -2.42 2.31 -3.58
CA ASP A 257 -1.19 2.60 -2.84
C ASP A 257 -0.16 1.45 -2.79
N LEU A 258 -0.52 0.27 -3.34
CA LEU A 258 0.22 -0.99 -3.22
C LEU A 258 1.71 -0.88 -3.64
N GLY A 259 1.96 -0.12 -4.71
CA GLY A 259 3.24 -0.02 -5.40
C GLY A 259 4.22 1.02 -4.87
N HIS A 260 3.87 1.81 -3.84
CA HIS A 260 4.81 2.78 -3.27
C HIS A 260 6.11 2.13 -2.80
N ALA A 261 7.23 2.83 -2.96
CA ALA A 261 8.50 2.44 -2.35
C ALA A 261 8.41 2.43 -0.80
N PRO A 262 9.32 1.75 -0.08
CA PRO A 262 9.56 2.06 1.33
C PRO A 262 9.96 3.53 1.48
N PHE A 263 9.71 4.13 2.65
CA PHE A 263 10.03 5.55 2.94
C PHE A 263 9.27 6.59 2.09
N GLY A 264 8.08 6.25 1.60
CA GLY A 264 7.16 7.18 0.94
C GLY A 264 7.71 7.81 -0.34
N HIS A 265 7.48 9.11 -0.53
CA HIS A 265 7.94 9.85 -1.73
C HIS A 265 9.46 9.87 -1.87
N ILE A 266 10.20 9.87 -0.76
CA ILE A 266 11.67 9.93 -0.76
C ILE A 266 12.26 8.63 -1.34
N GLY A 267 11.63 7.48 -1.04
CA GLY A 267 12.00 6.21 -1.65
C GLY A 267 11.61 6.11 -3.13
N GLU A 268 10.50 6.77 -3.54
CA GLU A 268 10.13 6.88 -4.95
C GLU A 268 11.16 7.72 -5.73
N GLU A 269 11.54 8.88 -5.21
CA GLU A 269 12.60 9.74 -5.75
C GLU A 269 13.97 9.03 -5.80
N ALA A 270 14.28 8.23 -4.79
CA ALA A 270 15.51 7.44 -4.76
C ALA A 270 15.56 6.31 -5.79
N LEU A 271 14.46 5.58 -6.00
CA LEU A 271 14.37 4.58 -7.07
C LEU A 271 14.34 5.21 -8.46
N ASP A 272 13.63 6.34 -8.63
CA ASP A 272 13.61 7.09 -9.91
C ASP A 272 15.01 7.58 -10.28
N ALA A 273 15.79 8.06 -9.31
CA ALA A 273 17.19 8.44 -9.49
C ALA A 273 18.12 7.26 -9.81
N CYS A 274 17.80 6.04 -9.34
CA CYS A 274 18.55 4.82 -9.70
C CYS A 274 18.20 4.32 -11.12
N LEU A 275 16.98 4.55 -11.59
CA LEU A 275 16.52 4.13 -12.93
C LEU A 275 16.82 5.13 -14.05
N ALA A 276 16.89 6.43 -13.74
CA ALA A 276 17.14 7.47 -14.75
C ALA A 276 18.43 7.27 -15.58
N PRO A 277 19.58 6.81 -15.03
CA PRO A 277 20.77 6.48 -15.82
C PRO A 277 20.56 5.36 -16.86
N HIS A 278 19.51 4.55 -16.69
CA HIS A 278 19.12 3.47 -17.59
C HIS A 278 17.96 3.86 -18.53
N GLY A 279 17.56 5.13 -18.55
CA GLY A 279 16.44 5.61 -19.38
C GLY A 279 15.07 5.11 -18.91
N ARG A 280 14.95 4.71 -17.64
CA ARG A 280 13.69 4.31 -17.01
C ARG A 280 13.31 5.27 -15.89
N HIS A 281 12.06 5.19 -15.46
CA HIS A 281 11.53 5.95 -14.34
C HIS A 281 10.80 5.02 -13.36
N PHE A 282 10.72 5.43 -12.10
CA PHE A 282 9.91 4.75 -11.08
C PHE A 282 8.68 5.60 -10.72
N ARG A 283 7.50 4.99 -10.77
CA ARG A 283 6.21 5.61 -10.42
C ARG A 283 5.37 4.61 -9.64
N HIS A 284 4.82 5.03 -8.49
CA HIS A 284 4.09 4.12 -7.60
C HIS A 284 2.84 3.50 -8.26
N TRP A 285 2.09 4.25 -9.07
CA TRP A 285 0.88 3.76 -9.75
C TRP A 285 1.18 2.68 -10.80
N GLU A 286 2.26 2.84 -11.58
CA GLU A 286 2.74 1.83 -12.53
C GLU A 286 3.18 0.55 -11.80
N HIS A 287 3.86 0.68 -10.66
CA HIS A 287 4.22 -0.46 -9.83
C HIS A 287 3.01 -1.09 -9.11
N SER A 288 1.97 -0.33 -8.73
CA SER A 288 0.70 -0.87 -8.22
C SER A 288 0.01 -1.73 -9.28
N VAL A 289 -0.06 -1.26 -10.53
CA VAL A 289 -0.58 -2.03 -11.67
C VAL A 289 0.26 -3.30 -11.89
N ARG A 290 1.59 -3.20 -11.85
CA ARG A 290 2.50 -4.36 -12.01
C ARG A 290 2.31 -5.39 -10.90
N LEU A 291 2.15 -4.96 -9.64
CA LEU A 291 1.85 -5.86 -8.52
C LEU A 291 0.57 -6.66 -8.76
N VAL A 292 -0.54 -5.98 -9.11
CA VAL A 292 -1.84 -6.65 -9.27
C VAL A 292 -1.99 -7.43 -10.58
N THR A 293 -1.15 -7.20 -11.59
CA THR A 293 -1.20 -7.92 -12.89
C THR A 293 -0.11 -8.97 -13.09
N GLN A 294 1.05 -8.87 -12.42
CA GLN A 294 2.20 -9.78 -12.63
C GLN A 294 2.75 -10.42 -11.36
N LEU A 295 2.92 -9.68 -10.26
CA LEU A 295 3.81 -10.09 -9.15
C LEU A 295 3.09 -10.76 -7.96
N GLU A 296 1.83 -10.42 -7.69
CA GLU A 296 1.05 -11.07 -6.62
C GLU A 296 0.56 -12.46 -7.05
N ASP A 297 0.37 -13.35 -6.06
CA ASP A 297 -0.05 -14.74 -6.32
C ASP A 297 -1.42 -14.79 -7.00
N ALA A 298 -1.47 -15.37 -8.19
CA ALA A 298 -2.72 -15.60 -8.89
C ALA A 298 -3.62 -16.60 -8.14
N PRO A 299 -4.96 -16.38 -8.12
CA PRO A 299 -5.93 -17.36 -7.61
C PRO A 299 -5.71 -18.73 -8.26
N SER A 300 -5.85 -19.83 -7.51
CA SER A 300 -5.42 -21.16 -7.95
C SER A 300 -5.92 -21.52 -9.37
N ALA A 301 -7.21 -21.35 -9.67
CA ALA A 301 -7.77 -21.61 -11.00
C ALA A 301 -7.19 -20.74 -12.12
N VAL A 302 -6.86 -19.47 -11.84
CA VAL A 302 -6.19 -18.56 -12.79
C VAL A 302 -4.75 -19.02 -13.02
N ARG A 303 -4.04 -19.39 -11.96
CA ARG A 303 -2.66 -19.91 -12.01
C ARG A 303 -2.57 -21.25 -12.73
N GLU A 304 -3.54 -22.13 -12.53
CA GLU A 304 -3.69 -23.42 -13.23
C GLU A 304 -3.96 -23.24 -14.73
N ALA A 305 -4.64 -22.15 -15.12
CA ALA A 305 -4.78 -21.71 -16.51
C ALA A 305 -3.54 -20.96 -17.06
N GLY A 306 -2.47 -20.80 -16.28
CA GLY A 306 -1.24 -20.09 -16.66
C GLY A 306 -1.28 -18.56 -16.53
N GLY A 307 -2.34 -18.00 -15.93
CA GLY A 307 -2.46 -16.58 -15.65
C GLY A 307 -1.57 -16.09 -14.49
N ARG A 308 -1.33 -14.78 -14.45
CA ARG A 308 -0.50 -14.08 -13.45
C ARG A 308 -1.30 -12.98 -12.73
N GLY A 309 -0.80 -12.51 -11.59
CA GLY A 309 -1.41 -11.44 -10.81
C GLY A 309 -2.78 -11.78 -10.23
N LEU A 310 -3.42 -10.80 -9.60
CA LEU A 310 -4.74 -10.94 -8.97
C LEU A 310 -5.89 -11.08 -9.99
N ASN A 311 -5.64 -10.92 -11.29
CA ASN A 311 -6.64 -10.98 -12.38
C ASN A 311 -7.88 -10.11 -12.06
N LEU A 312 -7.65 -8.83 -11.73
CA LEU A 312 -8.71 -7.88 -11.38
C LEU A 312 -9.49 -7.42 -12.62
N CYS A 313 -10.67 -6.82 -12.43
CA CYS A 313 -11.38 -6.20 -13.54
C CYS A 313 -10.64 -4.99 -14.12
N ALA A 314 -10.75 -4.80 -15.44
CA ALA A 314 -10.04 -3.75 -16.19
C ALA A 314 -10.28 -2.33 -15.64
N ASP A 315 -11.49 -2.02 -15.16
CA ASP A 315 -11.82 -0.72 -14.55
C ASP A 315 -11.21 -0.51 -13.15
N VAL A 316 -10.93 -1.59 -12.41
CA VAL A 316 -10.17 -1.53 -11.15
C VAL A 316 -8.71 -1.22 -11.45
N VAL A 317 -8.12 -1.88 -12.46
CA VAL A 317 -6.74 -1.65 -12.90
C VAL A 317 -6.57 -0.23 -13.47
N ASP A 318 -7.55 0.26 -14.24
CA ASP A 318 -7.59 1.63 -14.78
C ASP A 318 -7.63 2.70 -13.68
N GLY A 319 -8.49 2.50 -12.67
CA GLY A 319 -8.53 3.39 -11.50
C GLY A 319 -7.21 3.39 -10.72
N ILE A 320 -6.60 2.22 -10.51
CA ILE A 320 -5.28 2.09 -9.86
C ILE A 320 -4.20 2.78 -10.69
N ALA A 321 -4.22 2.65 -12.02
CA ALA A 321 -3.28 3.31 -12.92
C ALA A 321 -3.42 4.84 -12.91
N GLY A 322 -4.66 5.35 -12.89
CA GLY A 322 -4.97 6.77 -13.06
C GLY A 322 -5.22 7.56 -11.77
N HIS A 323 -5.10 6.97 -10.58
CA HIS A 323 -5.38 7.69 -9.32
C HIS A 323 -4.44 8.88 -9.08
N SER A 324 -3.16 8.77 -9.44
CA SER A 324 -2.16 9.78 -9.09
C SER A 324 -2.30 11.04 -9.94
N GLY A 325 -2.09 12.22 -9.35
CA GLY A 325 -2.22 13.51 -10.05
C GLY A 325 -1.32 13.68 -11.29
N ARG A 326 -0.24 12.88 -11.40
CA ARG A 326 0.68 12.83 -12.55
C ARG A 326 0.29 11.80 -13.63
N ALA A 327 -0.61 10.86 -13.33
CA ALA A 327 -1.04 9.82 -14.25
C ALA A 327 -2.14 10.31 -15.22
N PRO A 328 -2.45 9.58 -16.32
CA PRO A 328 -3.63 9.83 -17.14
C PRO A 328 -4.94 9.81 -16.32
N MET A 329 -5.98 10.51 -16.80
CA MET A 329 -7.28 10.53 -16.11
C MET A 329 -7.99 9.17 -16.22
N PRO A 330 -8.53 8.60 -15.13
CA PRO A 330 -9.33 7.38 -15.17
C PRO A 330 -10.54 7.48 -16.10
N ARG A 331 -10.88 6.36 -16.74
CA ARG A 331 -12.05 6.25 -17.64
C ARG A 331 -13.37 6.41 -16.88
N THR A 332 -13.50 5.75 -15.72
CA THR A 332 -14.70 5.74 -14.88
C THR A 332 -14.76 6.96 -13.96
N LEU A 333 -15.97 7.41 -13.61
CA LEU A 333 -16.15 8.46 -12.60
C LEU A 333 -15.67 7.98 -11.23
N GLU A 334 -15.85 6.68 -10.95
CA GLU A 334 -15.36 6.00 -9.76
C GLU A 334 -13.83 6.11 -9.59
N GLY A 335 -13.05 5.92 -10.65
CA GLY A 335 -11.60 6.15 -10.59
C GLY A 335 -11.24 7.63 -10.36
N ARG A 336 -12.01 8.55 -10.94
CA ARG A 336 -11.83 10.00 -10.73
C ARG A 336 -12.15 10.43 -9.30
N ILE A 337 -13.11 9.78 -8.62
CA ILE A 337 -13.34 9.97 -7.18
C ILE A 337 -12.06 9.70 -6.41
N VAL A 338 -11.41 8.54 -6.63
CA VAL A 338 -10.18 8.19 -5.89
C VAL A 338 -9.08 9.22 -6.14
N ARG A 339 -8.91 9.71 -7.38
CA ARG A 339 -7.95 10.77 -7.75
C ARG A 339 -8.17 12.13 -7.06
N VAL A 340 -9.39 12.44 -6.63
CA VAL A 340 -9.65 13.65 -5.83
C VAL A 340 -9.57 13.34 -4.34
N VAL A 341 -10.14 12.22 -3.91
CA VAL A 341 -10.23 11.82 -2.50
C VAL A 341 -8.87 11.47 -1.89
N ASP A 342 -7.95 10.87 -2.65
CA ASP A 342 -6.54 10.71 -2.28
C ASP A 342 -5.93 12.05 -1.81
N ARG A 343 -6.14 13.12 -2.58
CA ARG A 343 -5.67 14.48 -2.26
C ARG A 343 -6.38 15.10 -1.06
N ILE A 344 -7.67 14.82 -0.88
CA ILE A 344 -8.43 15.25 0.31
C ILE A 344 -7.93 14.54 1.56
N ALA A 345 -7.66 13.23 1.49
CA ALA A 345 -7.10 12.46 2.58
C ALA A 345 -5.68 12.97 2.89
N TYR A 346 -4.73 12.81 1.96
CA TYR A 346 -3.30 13.05 2.18
C TYR A 346 -3.02 14.44 2.78
N LEU A 347 -3.67 15.50 2.26
CA LEU A 347 -3.47 16.85 2.78
C LEU A 347 -3.85 16.99 4.26
N ASN A 348 -4.89 16.29 4.73
CA ASN A 348 -5.43 16.47 6.07
C ASN A 348 -4.60 15.78 7.15
N HIS A 349 -4.21 14.53 6.94
CA HIS A 349 -3.36 13.82 7.89
C HIS A 349 -1.87 14.12 7.82
N ASP A 350 -1.36 14.63 6.69
CA ASP A 350 -0.02 15.22 6.65
C ASP A 350 0.09 16.40 7.63
N ILE A 351 -0.96 17.23 7.73
CA ILE A 351 -1.06 18.32 8.71
C ILE A 351 -1.11 17.77 10.13
N ASP A 352 -1.99 16.80 10.40
CA ASP A 352 -2.16 16.23 11.74
C ASP A 352 -0.89 15.53 12.25
N ASP A 353 -0.17 14.78 11.40
CA ASP A 353 1.09 14.15 11.78
C ASP A 353 2.28 15.13 11.81
N ALA A 354 2.28 16.21 11.01
CA ALA A 354 3.26 17.31 11.15
C ALA A 354 3.10 18.07 12.48
N ILE A 355 1.86 18.24 12.95
CA ILE A 355 1.56 18.79 14.27
C ILE A 355 1.93 17.78 15.37
N ARG A 356 1.61 16.49 15.21
CA ARG A 356 2.01 15.41 16.14
C ARG A 356 3.52 15.32 16.34
N ALA A 357 4.29 15.46 15.26
CA ALA A 357 5.75 15.48 15.28
C ALA A 357 6.37 16.81 15.78
N GLY A 358 5.56 17.84 16.07
CA GLY A 358 6.04 19.15 16.54
C GLY A 358 6.77 19.97 15.47
N VAL A 359 6.63 19.59 14.20
CA VAL A 359 7.15 20.35 13.05
C VAL A 359 6.38 21.66 12.92
N LEU A 360 5.05 21.54 12.98
CA LEU A 360 4.08 22.63 12.90
C LEU A 360 3.25 22.73 14.19
N THR A 361 2.56 23.85 14.33
CA THR A 361 1.40 24.03 15.21
C THR A 361 0.21 24.52 14.38
N GLU A 362 -1.00 24.44 14.93
CA GLU A 362 -2.22 24.98 14.27
C GLU A 362 -2.09 26.46 13.86
N ARG A 363 -1.20 27.22 14.51
CA ARG A 363 -0.97 28.66 14.27
C ARG A 363 0.01 28.94 13.14
N ASP A 364 0.78 27.95 12.71
CA ASP A 364 1.72 28.09 11.59
C ASP A 364 1.00 27.91 10.24
N LEU A 365 -0.19 27.28 10.23
CA LEU A 365 -0.96 27.01 9.02
C LEU A 365 -1.48 28.30 8.35
N PRO A 366 -1.52 28.36 7.01
CA PRO A 366 -1.88 29.58 6.27
C PRO A 366 -3.37 29.93 6.45
N GLY A 367 -3.63 31.12 7.00
CA GLY A 367 -4.98 31.55 7.40
C GLY A 367 -6.00 31.68 6.26
N GLY A 368 -5.57 31.88 5.02
CA GLY A 368 -6.44 31.94 3.84
C GLY A 368 -7.21 30.63 3.61
N PRO A 369 -6.53 29.53 3.22
CA PRO A 369 -7.20 28.27 2.97
C PRO A 369 -7.75 27.61 4.24
N ILE A 370 -7.17 27.87 5.42
CA ILE A 370 -7.76 27.44 6.69
C ILE A 370 -9.07 28.18 6.99
N GLY A 371 -9.25 29.43 6.51
CA GLY A 371 -10.52 30.15 6.57
C GLY A 371 -11.60 29.54 5.66
N VAL A 372 -11.23 29.06 4.48
CA VAL A 372 -12.14 28.43 3.51
C VAL A 372 -12.51 26.99 3.89
N LEU A 373 -11.51 26.20 4.29
CA LEU A 373 -11.65 24.76 4.56
C LEU A 373 -12.00 24.45 6.02
N GLY A 374 -11.55 25.28 6.96
CA GLY A 374 -11.78 25.12 8.40
C GLY A 374 -10.53 24.72 9.20
N THR A 375 -10.61 24.92 10.50
CA THR A 375 -9.47 24.77 11.44
C THR A 375 -9.14 23.31 11.80
N THR A 376 -10.13 22.42 11.86
CA THR A 376 -9.94 21.01 12.23
C THR A 376 -9.97 20.09 11.02
N ALA A 377 -9.25 18.95 11.06
CA ALA A 377 -9.22 17.98 9.97
C ALA A 377 -10.62 17.53 9.52
N SER A 378 -11.52 17.23 10.46
CA SER A 378 -12.91 16.87 10.16
C SER A 378 -13.63 17.97 9.36
N ARG A 379 -13.50 19.24 9.74
CA ARG A 379 -14.14 20.36 9.02
C ARG A 379 -13.58 20.53 7.61
N ARG A 380 -12.27 20.37 7.44
CA ARG A 380 -11.60 20.43 6.13
C ARG A 380 -12.08 19.29 5.22
N ILE A 381 -12.14 18.06 5.74
CA ILE A 381 -12.67 16.91 5.01
C ILE A 381 -14.15 17.13 4.67
N ASP A 382 -14.99 17.53 5.64
CA ASP A 382 -16.41 17.79 5.43
C ASP A 382 -16.66 18.86 4.34
N ARG A 383 -15.95 20.01 4.41
CA ARG A 383 -16.05 21.09 3.42
C ARG A 383 -15.65 20.58 2.03
N LEU A 384 -14.53 19.86 1.91
CA LEU A 384 -14.03 19.35 0.62
C LEU A 384 -14.96 18.28 0.04
N VAL A 385 -15.49 17.37 0.85
CA VAL A 385 -16.38 16.29 0.42
C VAL A 385 -17.75 16.82 0.00
N GLN A 386 -18.35 17.72 0.78
CA GLN A 386 -19.64 18.36 0.43
C GLN A 386 -19.53 19.16 -0.87
N ASP A 387 -18.42 19.90 -1.03
CA ASP A 387 -18.12 20.70 -2.22
C ASP A 387 -17.88 19.83 -3.48
N LEU A 388 -17.12 18.74 -3.33
CA LEU A 388 -16.86 17.77 -4.39
C LEU A 388 -18.17 17.13 -4.85
N VAL A 389 -19.04 16.69 -3.94
CA VAL A 389 -20.35 16.11 -4.28
C VAL A 389 -21.25 17.16 -4.95
N ALA A 390 -21.35 18.37 -4.38
CA ALA A 390 -22.22 19.42 -4.91
C ALA A 390 -21.80 19.88 -6.32
N THR A 391 -20.51 20.15 -6.52
CA THR A 391 -19.97 20.57 -7.82
C THR A 391 -20.05 19.43 -8.84
N SER A 392 -19.69 18.19 -8.46
CA SER A 392 -19.73 17.05 -9.39
C SER A 392 -21.15 16.76 -9.87
N ARG A 393 -22.15 16.85 -8.99
CA ARG A 393 -23.57 16.68 -9.35
C ARG A 393 -24.09 17.79 -10.27
N GLN A 394 -23.50 18.99 -10.22
CA GLN A 394 -23.85 20.11 -11.11
C GLN A 394 -23.19 20.00 -12.50
N VAL A 395 -21.95 19.52 -12.59
CA VAL A 395 -21.21 19.48 -13.87
C VAL A 395 -21.28 18.14 -14.60
N GLY A 396 -21.71 17.06 -13.95
CA GLY A 396 -21.83 15.72 -14.55
C GLY A 396 -20.51 14.94 -14.67
N ASP A 397 -19.46 15.40 -13.99
CA ASP A 397 -18.11 14.79 -13.93
C ASP A 397 -17.52 15.07 -12.54
N ILE A 398 -16.49 14.34 -12.12
CA ILE A 398 -15.89 14.49 -10.80
C ILE A 398 -15.00 15.73 -10.75
N ARG A 399 -15.48 16.78 -10.06
CA ARG A 399 -14.79 18.07 -9.95
C ARG A 399 -14.98 18.69 -8.56
N GLN A 400 -13.88 19.17 -7.99
CA GLN A 400 -13.87 20.08 -6.85
C GLN A 400 -14.29 21.48 -7.30
N GLY A 401 -15.10 22.18 -6.50
CA GLY A 401 -15.47 23.57 -6.74
C GLY A 401 -14.27 24.52 -6.65
N ASP A 402 -14.31 25.61 -7.41
CA ASP A 402 -13.11 26.41 -7.69
C ASP A 402 -12.53 27.09 -6.42
N GLU A 403 -13.39 27.49 -5.46
CA GLU A 403 -12.97 28.08 -4.18
C GLU A 403 -12.26 27.05 -3.28
N ALA A 404 -12.91 25.91 -2.99
CA ALA A 404 -12.35 24.89 -2.11
C ALA A 404 -11.18 24.15 -2.77
N GLY A 405 -11.19 24.00 -4.09
CA GLY A 405 -10.09 23.46 -4.89
C GLY A 405 -8.86 24.37 -4.85
N ALA A 406 -9.02 25.69 -5.04
CA ALA A 406 -7.92 26.64 -4.92
C ALA A 406 -7.34 26.65 -3.49
N ALA A 407 -8.20 26.65 -2.47
CA ALA A 407 -7.76 26.57 -1.08
C ALA A 407 -7.02 25.25 -0.75
N MET A 408 -7.48 24.13 -1.31
CA MET A 408 -6.79 22.84 -1.19
C MET A 408 -5.40 22.88 -1.84
N ASP A 409 -5.29 23.39 -3.07
CA ASP A 409 -4.01 23.47 -3.78
C ASP A 409 -3.04 24.51 -3.17
N GLU A 410 -3.53 25.61 -2.58
CA GLU A 410 -2.72 26.55 -1.81
C GLU A 410 -2.13 25.88 -0.55
N LEU A 411 -2.98 25.28 0.29
CA LEU A 411 -2.57 24.60 1.53
C LEU A 411 -1.62 23.41 1.23
N ARG A 412 -1.85 22.69 0.14
CA ARG A 412 -1.00 21.60 -0.36
C ARG A 412 0.36 22.08 -0.83
N SER A 413 0.42 23.23 -1.49
CA SER A 413 1.69 23.86 -1.92
C SER A 413 2.47 24.37 -0.71
N TRP A 414 1.79 25.03 0.24
CA TRP A 414 2.40 25.51 1.48
C TRP A 414 2.98 24.35 2.32
N MET A 415 2.25 23.24 2.47
CA MET A 415 2.73 22.04 3.16
C MET A 415 3.99 21.45 2.52
N PHE A 416 4.08 21.46 1.18
CA PHE A 416 5.25 20.99 0.46
C PHE A 416 6.49 21.86 0.76
N GLU A 417 6.34 23.19 0.79
CA GLU A 417 7.42 24.12 1.12
C GLU A 417 7.86 24.02 2.59
N HIS A 418 6.92 23.90 3.53
CA HIS A 418 7.18 24.08 4.97
C HIS A 418 7.45 22.78 5.73
N VAL A 419 6.98 21.63 5.22
CA VAL A 419 7.21 20.30 5.82
C VAL A 419 8.18 19.48 4.97
N TYR A 420 7.87 19.26 3.69
CA TYR A 420 8.62 18.34 2.83
C TYR A 420 9.99 18.88 2.39
N LEU A 421 10.11 20.18 2.11
CA LEU A 421 11.37 20.82 1.66
C LEU A 421 12.23 21.38 2.81
N ALA A 422 11.85 21.14 4.06
CA ALA A 422 12.47 21.70 5.26
C ALA A 422 13.96 21.32 5.43
N PRO A 423 14.82 22.17 6.04
CA PRO A 423 16.27 21.93 6.10
C PRO A 423 16.68 20.61 6.77
N ASP A 424 16.11 20.28 7.93
CA ASP A 424 16.44 19.05 8.66
C ASP A 424 15.96 17.79 7.91
N ALA A 425 14.82 17.86 7.20
CA ALA A 425 14.32 16.77 6.37
C ALA A 425 15.35 16.39 5.28
N ARG A 426 16.00 17.36 4.64
CA ARG A 426 17.02 17.14 3.59
C ARG A 426 18.20 16.27 4.04
N THR A 427 18.54 16.26 5.33
CA THR A 427 19.60 15.37 5.86
C THR A 427 19.14 13.92 5.91
N GLU A 428 17.90 13.66 6.32
CA GLU A 428 17.36 12.30 6.33
C GLU A 428 17.00 11.81 4.93
N HIS A 429 16.51 12.70 4.03
CA HIS A 429 16.31 12.37 2.62
C HIS A 429 17.59 11.80 1.99
N ARG A 430 18.74 12.44 2.26
CA ARG A 430 20.05 11.97 1.76
C ARG A 430 20.37 10.56 2.23
N ARG A 431 20.11 10.23 3.51
CA ARG A 431 20.33 8.88 4.05
C ARG A 431 19.41 7.85 3.39
N VAL A 432 18.15 8.20 3.14
CA VAL A 432 17.20 7.33 2.42
C VAL A 432 17.65 7.11 0.97
N HIS A 433 18.11 8.14 0.27
CA HIS A 433 18.71 8.01 -1.07
C HIS A 433 19.93 7.08 -1.06
N GLU A 434 20.85 7.25 -0.12
CA GLU A 434 22.05 6.42 0.02
C GLU A 434 21.67 4.95 0.35
N LEU A 435 20.70 4.74 1.24
CA LEU A 435 20.18 3.42 1.63
C LEU A 435 19.47 2.69 0.48
N VAL A 436 18.52 3.34 -0.18
CA VAL A 436 17.74 2.76 -1.28
C VAL A 436 18.65 2.44 -2.46
N ARG A 437 19.60 3.32 -2.77
CA ARG A 437 20.61 3.09 -3.82
C ARG A 437 21.49 1.88 -3.50
N THR A 438 22.03 1.76 -2.29
CA THR A 438 22.85 0.60 -1.90
C THR A 438 22.09 -0.72 -1.95
N LEU A 439 20.81 -0.74 -1.53
CA LEU A 439 19.95 -1.92 -1.68
C LEU A 439 19.74 -2.26 -3.17
N PHE A 440 19.41 -1.26 -4.00
CA PHE A 440 19.17 -1.43 -5.43
C PHE A 440 20.40 -1.93 -6.18
N GLU A 441 21.57 -1.32 -5.95
CA GLU A 441 22.86 -1.73 -6.52
C GLU A 441 23.19 -3.17 -6.13
N HIS A 442 23.06 -3.54 -4.85
CA HIS A 442 23.29 -4.89 -4.37
C HIS A 442 22.36 -5.93 -5.02
N HIS A 443 21.05 -5.66 -5.10
CA HIS A 443 20.09 -6.58 -5.73
C HIS A 443 20.34 -6.73 -7.23
N LEU A 444 20.71 -5.64 -7.91
CA LEU A 444 21.02 -5.63 -9.34
C LEU A 444 22.31 -6.41 -9.66
N GLU A 445 23.35 -6.30 -8.82
CA GLU A 445 24.58 -7.07 -8.97
C GLU A 445 24.36 -8.57 -8.66
N ALA A 446 23.66 -8.88 -7.58
CA ALA A 446 23.38 -10.26 -7.18
C ALA A 446 22.54 -11.03 -8.23
N ASP A 447 21.50 -10.39 -8.79
CA ASP A 447 20.68 -11.05 -9.83
C ASP A 447 21.40 -11.08 -11.20
N ARG A 448 22.27 -10.11 -11.53
CA ARG A 448 23.16 -10.21 -12.72
C ARG A 448 24.14 -11.37 -12.62
N ALA A 449 24.71 -11.62 -11.45
CA ALA A 449 25.56 -12.80 -11.22
C ALA A 449 24.76 -14.09 -11.43
N ALA A 450 23.57 -14.18 -10.81
CA ALA A 450 22.69 -15.34 -10.95
C ALA A 450 22.17 -15.57 -12.38
N ASP A 451 21.92 -14.53 -13.17
CA ASP A 451 21.53 -14.67 -14.59
C ASP A 451 22.66 -15.27 -15.46
N GLY A 452 23.92 -15.02 -15.09
CA GLY A 452 25.08 -15.69 -15.70
C GLY A 452 25.06 -17.20 -15.46
N ASP A 453 24.76 -17.63 -14.23
CA ASP A 453 24.70 -19.05 -13.86
C ASP A 453 23.43 -19.75 -14.39
N ARG A 454 22.29 -19.05 -14.48
CA ARG A 454 21.04 -19.56 -15.11
C ARG A 454 21.20 -19.91 -16.59
N ALA A 455 22.24 -19.43 -17.26
CA ALA A 455 22.56 -19.85 -18.63
C ALA A 455 23.17 -21.26 -18.70
N GLY A 456 23.62 -21.83 -17.57
CA GLY A 456 24.19 -23.17 -17.46
C GLY A 456 23.18 -24.23 -16.97
N GLU A 457 22.41 -23.93 -15.92
CA GLU A 457 21.48 -24.89 -15.30
C GLU A 457 20.06 -24.32 -15.09
N GLY A 458 19.06 -25.22 -15.08
CA GLY A 458 17.64 -24.87 -15.16
C GLY A 458 17.12 -23.99 -14.03
N ALA A 459 16.20 -23.07 -14.37
CA ALA A 459 15.75 -21.94 -13.56
C ALA A 459 15.39 -22.23 -12.09
N GLY A 460 16.39 -22.17 -11.21
CA GLY A 460 16.22 -22.14 -9.76
C GLY A 460 15.76 -20.77 -9.26
N ALA A 461 14.90 -20.76 -8.23
CA ALA A 461 14.39 -19.53 -7.63
C ALA A 461 15.50 -18.78 -6.87
N LEU A 462 15.61 -17.46 -7.10
CA LEU A 462 16.64 -16.61 -6.49
C LEU A 462 16.45 -16.52 -4.96
N THR A 463 17.23 -17.30 -4.21
CA THR A 463 17.26 -17.24 -2.75
C THR A 463 18.43 -16.38 -2.31
N LEU A 464 18.17 -15.10 -2.03
CA LEU A 464 19.20 -14.18 -1.57
C LEU A 464 19.60 -14.46 -0.10
N PRO A 465 20.86 -14.17 0.32
CA PRO A 465 21.40 -14.65 1.61
C PRO A 465 20.80 -14.02 2.88
N LEU A 466 19.84 -13.10 2.76
CA LEU A 466 19.17 -12.43 3.89
C LEU A 466 18.09 -13.30 4.57
N ALA A 467 17.91 -14.54 4.14
CA ALA A 467 17.03 -15.52 4.79
C ALA A 467 17.72 -16.17 6.01
N GLY A 468 17.75 -15.45 7.14
CA GLY A 468 18.30 -15.95 8.40
C GLY A 468 17.64 -17.25 8.91
N GLU A 469 18.39 -18.03 9.69
CA GLU A 469 17.99 -19.37 10.16
C GLU A 469 16.77 -19.34 11.09
N ASP A 470 16.57 -18.22 11.79
CA ASP A 470 15.56 -17.92 12.82
C ASP A 470 14.11 -18.24 12.44
N GLY A 471 13.78 -18.30 11.14
CA GLY A 471 12.49 -18.76 10.62
C GLY A 471 11.28 -17.86 10.87
N GLY A 472 11.42 -16.78 11.65
CA GLY A 472 10.32 -15.87 12.00
C GLY A 472 10.00 -14.86 10.91
N TRP A 473 8.84 -15.01 10.25
CA TRP A 473 8.20 -14.10 9.26
C TRP A 473 8.99 -13.78 7.97
N ASP A 474 10.32 -13.72 8.01
CA ASP A 474 11.18 -13.25 6.92
C ASP A 474 11.54 -14.30 5.86
N ARG A 475 11.14 -15.57 6.03
CA ARG A 475 11.23 -16.58 4.95
C ARG A 475 10.17 -16.38 3.85
N TYR A 476 9.82 -15.13 3.59
CA TYR A 476 9.31 -14.69 2.31
C TYR A 476 10.46 -14.74 1.30
N GLN A 477 10.71 -15.95 0.77
CA GLN A 477 11.06 -16.01 -0.64
C GLN A 477 9.98 -15.20 -1.37
N VAL A 478 10.40 -14.14 -2.06
CA VAL A 478 9.64 -13.71 -3.22
C VAL A 478 9.67 -14.93 -4.13
N HIS A 479 8.58 -15.69 -4.21
CA HIS A 479 8.41 -16.78 -5.17
C HIS A 479 8.21 -16.21 -6.58
N ALA A 480 9.10 -15.28 -6.94
CA ALA A 480 9.49 -15.04 -8.30
C ALA A 480 10.07 -16.37 -8.84
N VAL A 481 9.17 -17.19 -9.38
CA VAL A 481 9.17 -17.27 -10.85
C VAL A 481 9.04 -15.82 -11.30
N PRO A 482 10.12 -15.17 -11.76
CA PRO A 482 9.99 -13.79 -12.24
C PRO A 482 8.87 -13.75 -13.28
N ALA A 483 8.29 -12.58 -13.54
CA ALA A 483 7.76 -12.40 -14.89
C ALA A 483 8.90 -12.81 -15.84
N ALA A 484 8.74 -13.93 -16.57
CA ALA A 484 9.87 -14.65 -17.22
C ALA A 484 10.55 -13.82 -18.34
N ASP A 485 10.00 -12.65 -18.57
CA ASP A 485 10.27 -11.57 -19.49
C ASP A 485 10.93 -10.33 -18.83
N ALA A 486 10.96 -10.25 -17.50
CA ALA A 486 11.52 -9.14 -16.71
C ALA A 486 13.05 -9.22 -16.57
N ASP A 487 13.74 -8.13 -16.88
CA ASP A 487 15.21 -8.02 -16.81
C ASP A 487 15.73 -7.74 -15.39
N PRO A 488 17.05 -7.90 -15.11
CA PRO A 488 17.61 -7.67 -13.77
C PRO A 488 17.33 -6.29 -13.16
N LEU A 489 17.16 -5.25 -13.98
CA LEU A 489 16.89 -3.89 -13.52
C LEU A 489 15.45 -3.76 -13.00
N GLU A 490 14.51 -4.36 -13.71
CA GLU A 490 13.11 -4.46 -13.27
C GLU A 490 12.99 -5.37 -12.04
N ARG A 491 13.68 -6.52 -12.02
CA ARG A 491 13.68 -7.46 -10.88
C ARG A 491 14.26 -6.84 -9.60
N ALA A 492 15.31 -6.01 -9.70
CA ALA A 492 15.84 -5.23 -8.59
C ALA A 492 14.86 -4.13 -8.12
N THR A 493 14.15 -3.48 -9.05
CA THR A 493 13.12 -2.48 -8.74
C THR A 493 11.97 -3.09 -7.94
N ASP A 494 11.41 -4.21 -8.42
CA ASP A 494 10.33 -4.95 -7.78
C ASP A 494 10.71 -5.39 -6.35
N TRP A 495 11.96 -5.82 -6.16
CA TRP A 495 12.48 -6.23 -4.85
C TRP A 495 12.52 -5.06 -3.86
N VAL A 496 13.14 -3.93 -4.22
CA VAL A 496 13.33 -2.79 -3.32
C VAL A 496 12.02 -2.05 -3.06
N ALA A 497 11.21 -1.79 -4.09
CA ALA A 497 9.88 -1.21 -3.92
C ALA A 497 8.93 -2.15 -3.16
N GLY A 498 9.15 -3.46 -3.27
CA GLY A 498 8.43 -4.49 -2.53
C GLY A 498 8.71 -4.51 -1.02
N MET A 499 9.82 -3.93 -0.53
CA MET A 499 10.20 -3.95 0.90
C MET A 499 9.25 -3.14 1.80
N THR A 500 9.25 -3.46 3.09
CA THR A 500 8.75 -2.56 4.15
C THR A 500 9.90 -1.73 4.70
N ASP A 501 9.63 -0.57 5.29
CA ASP A 501 10.67 0.36 5.76
C ASP A 501 11.60 -0.30 6.78
N ARG A 502 11.01 -1.05 7.72
CA ARG A 502 11.76 -1.83 8.73
C ARG A 502 12.59 -2.95 8.11
N TYR A 503 12.13 -3.58 7.03
CA TYR A 503 12.90 -4.59 6.31
C TYR A 503 14.07 -3.93 5.57
N ALA A 504 13.84 -2.83 4.86
CA ALA A 504 14.87 -2.09 4.14
C ALA A 504 15.96 -1.55 5.08
N LEU A 505 15.58 -1.00 6.25
CA LEU A 505 16.52 -0.60 7.31
C LEU A 505 17.38 -1.78 7.81
N ARG A 506 16.78 -2.95 8.05
CA ARG A 506 17.53 -4.15 8.48
C ARG A 506 18.46 -4.66 7.39
N ALA A 507 17.95 -4.84 6.17
CA ALA A 507 18.72 -5.34 5.03
C ALA A 507 19.92 -4.44 4.73
N PHE A 508 19.76 -3.11 4.76
CA PHE A 508 20.87 -2.17 4.61
C PHE A 508 21.89 -2.29 5.75
N GLY A 509 21.43 -2.44 6.99
CA GLY A 509 22.29 -2.71 8.14
C GLY A 509 23.10 -4.01 7.98
N GLU A 510 22.48 -5.09 7.51
CA GLU A 510 23.14 -6.38 7.27
C GLU A 510 24.17 -6.36 6.13
N LEU A 511 24.04 -5.45 5.16
CA LEU A 511 24.98 -5.24 4.05
C LEU A 511 26.14 -4.31 4.42
N VAL A 512 25.87 -3.24 5.17
CA VAL A 512 26.86 -2.17 5.42
C VAL A 512 27.63 -2.35 6.73
N ILE A 513 27.05 -3.00 7.75
CA ILE A 513 27.76 -3.27 9.01
C ILE A 513 28.64 -4.51 8.84
N PRO A 514 29.98 -4.41 8.93
CA PRO A 514 30.85 -5.57 8.77
C PRO A 514 30.57 -6.60 9.87
N ARG A 515 30.20 -7.82 9.47
CA ARG A 515 30.12 -8.96 10.41
C ARG A 515 31.52 -9.20 10.97
N ALA A 516 31.64 -9.17 12.30
CA ALA A 516 32.90 -9.51 12.96
C ALA A 516 33.32 -10.92 12.52
N HIS A 517 34.59 -11.11 12.18
CA HIS A 517 35.13 -12.44 11.93
C HIS A 517 34.96 -13.28 13.21
N ALA A 518 34.13 -14.32 13.12
CA ALA A 518 34.03 -15.32 14.18
C ALA A 518 35.41 -15.95 14.41
N ARG A 519 35.74 -16.20 15.67
CA ARG A 519 36.94 -16.93 16.13
C ARG A 519 36.54 -18.31 16.62
#